data_AF-A0A380X6M1-F1
#
_entry.id   AF-A0A380X6M1-F1
#
_cell.length_a   1.000
_cell.length_b   1.000
_cell.length_c   1.000
_cell.angle_alpha   90.00
_cell.angle_beta   90.00
_cell.angle_gamma   90.00
#
_symmetry.space_group_name_H-M   'P 1'
#
loop_
_entity.id
_entity.type
_entity.pdbx_description
1 polymer ?
#
loop_
_entity_poly.entity_id
_entity_poly.type
_entity_poly.pdbx_seq_one_letter_code
_entity_poly.pdbx_strand_id
1 'polypeptide(L)'
;MGKAICSNHHKAIKKETKMNALIKHTLQALLFLIAIITVLSLADAYAQTAEDYYAMQGFSSEQLAEMERQANLEWQQEQGDLPPNLTVEAEKYLKNYTALLQQEITNER
;
A
#
# COMPACT_ATOMS: atom_id res chain seq x y z
N MET A 1 -7.70 -68.12 0.93
CA MET A 1 -7.54 -66.96 1.84
C MET A 1 -6.71 -65.80 1.27
N GLY A 2 -5.73 -66.02 0.38
CA GLY A 2 -4.82 -64.94 -0.10
C GLY A 2 -5.45 -63.76 -0.87
N LYS A 3 -6.52 -63.98 -1.68
CA LYS A 3 -7.15 -62.89 -2.47
C LYS A 3 -7.79 -61.79 -1.63
N ALA A 4 -8.36 -62.13 -0.47
CA ALA A 4 -9.02 -61.15 0.41
C ALA A 4 -7.99 -60.23 1.10
N ILE A 5 -6.82 -60.77 1.47
CA ILE A 5 -5.74 -60.03 2.13
C ILE A 5 -5.13 -59.02 1.17
N CYS A 6 -4.84 -59.40 -0.09
CA CYS A 6 -4.35 -58.47 -1.11
C CYS A 6 -5.37 -57.38 -1.47
N SER A 7 -6.67 -57.72 -1.52
CA SER A 7 -7.74 -56.74 -1.79
C SER A 7 -7.85 -55.69 -0.66
N ASN A 8 -7.73 -56.13 0.59
CA ASN A 8 -7.78 -55.23 1.74
C ASN A 8 -6.55 -54.32 1.82
N HIS A 9 -5.36 -54.85 1.56
CA HIS A 9 -4.14 -54.03 1.47
C HIS A 9 -4.22 -52.99 0.35
N HIS A 10 -4.72 -53.36 -0.83
CA HIS A 10 -4.91 -52.42 -1.94
C HIS A 10 -5.91 -51.30 -1.61
N LYS A 11 -7.01 -51.63 -0.91
CA LYS A 11 -7.98 -50.63 -0.44
C LYS A 11 -7.39 -49.69 0.62
N ALA A 12 -6.57 -50.19 1.53
CA ALA A 12 -5.91 -49.38 2.56
C ALA A 12 -4.94 -48.36 1.94
N ILE A 13 -4.08 -48.81 1.02
CA ILE A 13 -3.12 -47.94 0.30
C ILE A 13 -3.87 -46.86 -0.52
N LYS A 14 -4.97 -47.24 -1.18
CA LYS A 14 -5.80 -46.29 -1.94
C LYS A 14 -6.52 -45.27 -1.05
N LYS A 15 -6.83 -45.61 0.20
CA LYS A 15 -7.42 -44.69 1.18
C LYS A 15 -6.37 -43.70 1.70
N GLU A 16 -5.18 -44.19 2.02
CA GLU A 16 -4.06 -43.38 2.52
C GLU A 16 -3.58 -42.35 1.47
N THR A 17 -3.40 -42.77 0.22
CA THR A 17 -3.06 -41.87 -0.89
C THR A 17 -4.12 -40.80 -1.14
N LYS A 18 -5.41 -41.13 -1.02
CA LYS A 18 -6.50 -40.15 -1.12
C LYS A 18 -6.51 -39.15 0.04
N MET A 19 -6.27 -39.61 1.28
CA MET A 19 -6.18 -38.72 2.43
C MET A 19 -5.00 -37.75 2.32
N ASN A 20 -3.85 -38.23 1.84
CA ASN A 20 -2.67 -37.38 1.60
C ASN A 20 -2.92 -36.34 0.49
N ALA A 21 -3.67 -36.70 -0.56
CA ALA A 21 -4.07 -35.75 -1.61
C ALA A 21 -5.02 -34.67 -1.06
N LEU A 22 -6.00 -35.05 -0.24
CA LEU A 22 -6.91 -34.11 0.42
C LEU A 22 -6.17 -33.13 1.32
N ILE A 23 -5.24 -33.62 2.15
CA ILE A 23 -4.42 -32.75 3.02
C ILE A 23 -3.61 -31.74 2.20
N LYS A 24 -3.00 -32.18 1.09
CA LYS A 24 -2.25 -31.28 0.20
C LYS A 24 -3.12 -30.19 -0.41
N HIS A 25 -4.30 -30.54 -0.92
CA HIS A 25 -5.22 -29.56 -1.51
C HIS A 25 -5.76 -28.58 -0.46
N THR A 26 -6.07 -29.05 0.75
CA THR A 26 -6.50 -28.19 1.86
C THR A 26 -5.40 -27.21 2.28
N LEU A 27 -4.15 -27.67 2.41
CA LEU A 27 -3.02 -26.81 2.71
C LEU A 27 -2.76 -25.79 1.60
N GLN A 28 -2.86 -26.21 0.33
CA GLN A 28 -2.69 -25.32 -0.82
C GLN A 28 -3.78 -24.24 -0.84
N ALA A 29 -5.04 -24.60 -0.62
CA ALA A 29 -6.14 -23.62 -0.53
C ALA A 29 -5.94 -22.64 0.64
N LEU A 30 -5.49 -23.12 1.80
CA LEU A 30 -5.19 -22.26 2.94
C LEU A 30 -4.06 -21.26 2.64
N LEU A 31 -2.98 -21.71 2.00
CA LEU A 31 -1.88 -20.84 1.59
C LEU A 31 -2.33 -19.78 0.58
N PHE A 32 -3.19 -20.14 -0.38
CA PHE A 32 -3.79 -19.17 -1.30
C PHE A 32 -4.65 -18.14 -0.58
N LEU A 33 -5.48 -18.55 0.38
CA LEU A 33 -6.28 -17.62 1.18
C LEU A 33 -5.40 -16.65 1.97
N ILE A 34 -4.35 -17.16 2.63
CA ILE A 34 -3.41 -16.32 3.36
C ILE A 34 -2.73 -15.32 2.41
N ALA A 35 -2.26 -15.79 1.24
CA ALA A 35 -1.63 -14.91 0.25
C ALA A 35 -2.59 -13.79 -0.21
N ILE A 36 -3.85 -14.13 -0.51
CA ILE A 36 -4.86 -13.14 -0.91
C ILE A 36 -5.09 -12.11 0.21
N ILE A 37 -5.28 -12.57 1.45
CA ILE A 37 -5.47 -11.67 2.61
C ILE A 37 -4.26 -10.74 2.77
N THR A 38 -3.03 -11.27 2.68
CA THR A 38 -1.82 -10.44 2.83
C THR A 38 -1.70 -9.37 1.74
N VAL A 39 -2.05 -9.69 0.50
CA VAL A 39 -2.01 -8.72 -0.62
C VAL A 39 -3.07 -7.64 -0.44
N LEU A 40 -4.30 -8.02 -0.06
CA LEU A 40 -5.40 -7.07 0.15
C LEU A 40 -5.13 -6.15 1.36
N SER A 41 -4.70 -6.71 2.50
CA SER A 41 -4.39 -5.91 3.69
C SER A 41 -3.23 -4.94 3.49
N LEU A 42 -2.25 -5.29 2.64
CA LEU A 42 -1.14 -4.40 2.32
C LEU A 42 -1.57 -3.26 1.38
N ALA A 43 -2.54 -3.50 0.49
CA ALA A 43 -3.12 -2.47 -0.36
C ALA A 43 -3.93 -1.45 0.46
N ASP A 44 -4.74 -1.89 1.42
CA ASP A 44 -5.49 -1.00 2.31
C ASP A 44 -4.57 -0.13 3.18
N ALA A 45 -3.46 -0.69 3.68
CA ALA A 45 -2.47 0.06 4.45
C ALA A 45 -1.70 1.11 3.61
N TYR A 46 -1.55 0.89 2.30
CA TYR A 46 -0.90 1.85 1.40
C TYR A 46 -1.86 2.90 0.85
N ALA A 47 -3.16 2.59 0.78
CA ALA A 47 -4.20 3.50 0.30
C ALA A 47 -4.75 4.43 1.40
N GLN A 48 -4.36 4.22 2.66
CA GLN A 48 -4.84 5.02 3.78
C GLN A 48 -4.29 6.45 3.67
N THR A 49 -5.15 7.37 3.27
CA THR A 49 -4.79 8.79 3.15
C THR A 49 -4.61 9.41 4.55
N ALA A 50 -3.94 10.55 4.63
CA ALA A 50 -3.85 11.29 5.89
C ALA A 50 -5.25 11.61 6.45
N GLU A 51 -6.20 11.94 5.57
CA GLU A 51 -7.60 12.16 5.92
C GLU A 51 -8.24 10.93 6.56
N ASP A 52 -8.04 9.74 5.98
CA ASP A 52 -8.57 8.48 6.53
C ASP A 52 -7.97 8.16 7.91
N TYR A 53 -6.68 8.44 8.09
CA TYR A 53 -5.99 8.23 9.37
C TYR A 53 -6.56 9.11 10.50
N TYR A 54 -6.86 10.39 10.21
CA TYR A 54 -7.44 11.29 11.20
C TYR A 54 -8.95 11.10 11.36
N ALA A 55 -9.67 10.71 10.31
CA ALA A 55 -11.07 10.31 10.40
C ALA A 55 -11.25 9.12 11.36
N MET A 56 -10.35 8.12 11.30
CA MET A 56 -10.35 7.00 12.26
C MET A 56 -10.05 7.41 13.70
N GLN A 57 -9.36 8.53 13.93
CA GLN A 57 -9.12 9.10 15.27
C GLN A 57 -10.30 9.93 15.79
N GLY A 58 -11.39 10.03 15.03
CA GLY A 58 -12.61 10.72 15.45
C GLY A 58 -12.64 12.20 15.09
N PHE A 59 -11.74 12.68 14.22
CA PHE A 59 -11.85 14.02 13.65
C PHE A 59 -12.98 14.06 12.61
N SER A 60 -13.81 15.09 12.66
CA SER A 60 -14.80 15.33 11.61
C SER A 60 -14.13 15.85 10.34
N SER A 61 -14.76 15.65 9.19
CA SER A 61 -14.30 16.22 7.92
C SER A 61 -14.18 17.75 7.98
N GLU A 62 -15.07 18.42 8.71
CA GLU A 62 -15.01 19.87 8.93
C GLU A 62 -13.77 20.29 9.72
N GLN A 63 -13.38 19.53 10.74
CA GLN A 63 -12.18 19.78 11.52
C GLN A 63 -10.91 19.56 10.69
N LEU A 64 -10.90 18.55 9.82
CA LEU A 64 -9.78 18.30 8.90
C LEU A 64 -9.63 19.41 7.86
N ALA A 65 -10.74 19.85 7.27
CA ALA A 65 -10.73 20.96 6.32
C ALA A 65 -10.32 22.29 6.96
N GLU A 66 -10.61 22.49 8.25
CA GLU A 66 -10.10 23.65 8.99
C GLU A 66 -8.60 23.54 9.26
N MET A 67 -8.13 22.37 9.70
CA MET A 67 -6.71 22.12 9.94
C MET A 67 -5.88 22.29 8.66
N GLU A 68 -6.35 21.79 7.52
CA GLU A 68 -5.72 21.99 6.22
C GLU A 68 -5.68 23.47 5.83
N ARG A 69 -6.77 24.21 6.06
CA ARG A 69 -6.80 25.66 5.80
C ARG A 69 -5.79 26.42 6.63
N GLN A 70 -5.69 26.13 7.92
CA GLN A 70 -4.69 26.77 8.80
C GLN A 70 -3.27 26.40 8.38
N ALA A 71 -3.01 25.12 8.10
CA ALA A 71 -1.69 24.67 7.63
C ALA A 71 -1.28 25.35 6.31
N ASN A 72 -2.21 25.52 5.36
CA ASN A 72 -1.95 26.24 4.12
C ASN A 72 -1.67 27.73 4.34
N LEU A 73 -2.36 28.37 5.28
CA LEU A 73 -2.10 29.77 5.64
C LEU A 73 -0.71 29.94 6.27
N GLU A 74 -0.36 29.08 7.23
CA GLU A 74 0.96 29.08 7.87
C GLU A 74 2.06 28.81 6.83
N TRP A 75 1.84 27.84 5.95
CA TRP A 75 2.78 27.52 4.87
C TRP A 75 3.00 28.71 3.93
N GLN A 76 1.94 29.41 3.52
CA GLN A 76 2.07 30.63 2.70
C GLN A 76 2.81 31.74 3.43
N GLN A 77 2.65 31.88 4.74
CA GLN A 77 3.39 32.88 5.53
C GLN A 77 4.89 32.56 5.60
N GLU A 78 5.26 31.29 5.76
CA GLU A 78 6.66 30.87 5.91
C GLU A 78 7.39 30.69 4.58
N GLN A 79 6.72 30.06 3.60
CA GLN A 79 7.31 29.60 2.35
C GLN A 79 6.85 30.42 1.13
N GLY A 80 5.91 31.35 1.31
CA GLY A 80 5.37 32.18 0.23
C GLY A 80 4.58 31.36 -0.79
N ASP A 81 4.91 31.53 -2.06
CA ASP A 81 4.22 30.88 -3.18
C ASP A 81 4.75 29.45 -3.47
N LEU A 82 5.64 28.92 -2.63
CA LEU A 82 6.12 27.55 -2.80
C LEU A 82 4.99 26.57 -2.53
N PRO A 83 4.66 25.65 -3.46
CA PRO A 83 3.65 24.65 -3.21
C PRO A 83 4.08 23.70 -2.07
N PRO A 84 3.13 23.25 -1.22
CA PRO A 84 3.43 22.24 -0.22
C PRO A 84 3.82 20.91 -0.88
N ASN A 85 4.59 20.10 -0.17
CA ASN A 85 5.01 18.76 -0.60
C ASN A 85 5.89 18.73 -1.89
N LEU A 86 6.80 19.70 -2.03
CA LEU A 86 7.84 19.64 -3.05
C LEU A 86 8.85 18.53 -2.73
N THR A 87 9.17 17.70 -3.73
CA THR A 87 10.33 16.81 -3.61
C THR A 87 11.62 17.62 -3.65
N VAL A 88 12.69 17.12 -3.02
CA VAL A 88 14.02 17.78 -3.02
C VAL A 88 14.51 18.05 -4.45
N GLU A 89 14.20 17.15 -5.38
CA GLU A 89 14.53 17.30 -6.81
C GLU A 89 13.74 18.44 -7.47
N ALA A 90 12.43 18.51 -7.21
CA ALA A 90 11.57 19.59 -7.73
C ALA A 90 11.99 20.95 -7.17
N GLU A 91 12.33 21.03 -5.88
CA GLU A 91 12.83 22.25 -5.25
C GLU A 91 14.14 22.72 -5.91
N LYS A 92 15.09 21.80 -6.13
CA LYS A 92 16.35 22.10 -6.80
C LYS A 92 16.14 22.58 -8.23
N TYR A 93 15.21 21.94 -8.96
CA TYR A 93 14.87 22.32 -10.32
C TYR A 93 14.29 23.75 -10.37
N LEU A 94 13.31 24.05 -9.50
CA LEU A 94 12.71 25.38 -9.39
C LEU A 94 13.76 26.44 -9.08
N LYS A 95 14.62 26.21 -8.09
CA LYS A 95 15.70 27.15 -7.73
C LYS A 95 16.66 27.43 -8.89
N ASN A 96 17.07 26.39 -9.61
CA ASN A 96 17.97 26.53 -10.76
C ASN A 96 17.30 27.31 -11.91
N TYR A 97 16.07 26.93 -12.24
CA TYR A 97 15.32 27.60 -13.31
C TYR A 97 15.08 29.09 -13.01
N THR A 98 14.71 29.42 -11.77
CA THR A 98 14.57 30.82 -11.33
C THR A 98 15.89 31.59 -11.42
N ALA A 99 17.02 30.97 -11.07
CA ALA A 99 18.34 31.60 -11.20
C ALA A 99 18.72 31.87 -12.67
N LEU A 100 18.41 30.93 -13.58
CA LEU A 100 18.65 31.09 -15.02
C LEU A 100 17.83 32.23 -15.60
N LEU A 101 16.52 32.29 -15.30
CA LEU A 101 15.66 33.40 -15.74
C LEU A 101 16.13 34.74 -15.19
N GLN A 102 16.56 34.79 -13.93
CA GLN A 102 17.07 36.02 -13.34
C GLN A 102 18.36 36.48 -14.04
N GLN A 103 19.23 35.54 -14.43
CA GLN A 103 20.44 35.83 -15.19
C GLN A 103 20.10 36.35 -16.60
N GLU A 104 19.11 35.76 -17.27
CA GLU A 104 18.62 36.22 -18.58
C GLU A 104 18.06 37.65 -18.50
N ILE A 105 17.19 37.92 -17.53
CA ILE A 105 16.63 39.26 -17.29
C ILE A 105 17.72 40.30 -16.96
N THR A 106 18.74 39.89 -16.19
CA THR A 106 19.84 40.79 -15.81
C THR A 106 20.78 41.07 -16.98
N ASN A 107 20.98 40.10 -17.87
CA ASN A 107 21.85 40.24 -19.04
C ASN A 107 21.18 40.97 -20.22
N GLU A 108 19.84 41.02 -20.30
CA GLU A 108 19.09 41.78 -21.31
C GLU A 108 18.92 43.29 -20.97
N ARG A 109 19.37 43.73 -19.79
CA ARG A 109 19.42 45.14 -19.38
C ARG A 109 20.80 45.76 -19.57
#